data_AF-A0A379N554-F1
#
_entry.id   AF-A0A379N554-F1
#
_cell.length_a   1.000
_cell.length_b   1.000
_cell.length_c   1.000
_cell.angle_alpha   90.00
_cell.angle_beta   90.00
_cell.angle_gamma   90.00
#
_symmetry.space_group_name_H-M   'P 1'
#
loop_
_entity.id
_entity.type
_entity.pdbx_description
1 polymer ?
#
loop_
_entity_poly.entity_id
_entity_poly.type
_entity_poly.pdbx_seq_one_letter_code
_entity_poly.pdbx_strand_id
1 'polypeptide(L)'
;MDNGDRLLETRFMNDTSPVVETLSFEEALRELEEIVRSLERGDASLETAIASYTRGTALRAHCERKLNEAEQRVQAIVPGPNGPSLREIEE
;
A
#
# COMPACT_ATOMS: atom_id res chain seq x y z
N MET A 1 -6.31 -6.39 31.84
CA MET A 1 -4.91 -6.36 31.38
C MET A 1 -4.70 -7.61 30.56
N ASP A 2 -5.08 -7.59 29.29
CA ASP A 2 -4.78 -8.67 28.36
C ASP A 2 -3.85 -8.09 27.29
N ASN A 3 -2.55 -8.10 27.60
CA ASN A 3 -1.48 -7.59 26.76
C ASN A 3 -0.79 -8.74 25.99
N GLY A 4 -1.43 -9.91 25.87
CA GLY A 4 -0.84 -11.12 25.31
C GLY A 4 -1.03 -11.29 23.80
N ASP A 5 -2.06 -10.67 23.22
CA ASP A 5 -2.47 -10.96 21.83
C ASP A 5 -1.91 -9.97 20.80
N ARG A 6 -1.41 -8.82 21.26
CA ARG A 6 -0.93 -7.72 20.41
C ARG A 6 0.40 -7.96 19.69
N LEU A 7 1.08 -9.06 20.00
CA LEU A 7 2.38 -9.43 19.42
C LEU A 7 2.26 -10.37 18.21
N LEU A 8 1.10 -11.01 18.02
CA LEU A 8 0.87 -11.92 16.89
C LEU A 8 0.36 -11.17 15.65
N GLU A 9 -0.42 -10.09 15.80
CA GLU A 9 -0.87 -9.27 14.67
C GLU A 9 0.27 -8.56 13.94
N THR A 10 1.31 -8.11 14.66
CA THR A 10 2.43 -7.37 14.05
C THR A 10 3.44 -8.29 13.33
N ARG A 11 3.45 -9.60 13.62
CA ARG A 11 4.53 -10.50 13.18
C ARG A 11 4.26 -11.20 11.86
N PHE A 12 3.00 -11.32 11.43
CA PHE A 12 2.65 -11.85 10.10
C PHE A 12 2.77 -10.82 8.96
N MET A 13 3.00 -9.53 9.28
CA MET A 13 3.11 -8.46 8.27
C MET A 13 4.54 -8.18 7.79
N ASN A 14 5.55 -8.93 8.24
CA ASN A 14 6.96 -8.64 7.91
C ASN A 14 7.71 -9.78 7.21
N ASP A 15 7.00 -10.71 6.55
CA ASP A 15 7.68 -11.65 5.64
C ASP A 15 8.22 -10.88 4.43
N THR A 16 9.52 -10.68 4.50
CA THR A 16 10.31 -9.75 3.73
C THR A 16 10.44 -10.26 2.30
N SER A 17 9.50 -9.89 1.43
CA SER A 17 9.74 -9.88 -0.01
C SER A 17 10.53 -8.62 -0.35
N PRO A 18 11.72 -8.72 -1.01
CA PRO A 18 12.47 -7.53 -1.41
C PRO A 18 11.66 -6.71 -2.42
N VAL A 19 11.76 -5.38 -2.48
CA VAL A 19 11.47 -4.42 -1.42
C VAL A 19 10.23 -3.65 -1.94
N VAL A 20 9.01 -3.99 -1.50
CA VAL A 20 7.79 -3.29 -1.98
C VAL A 20 7.91 -1.77 -1.75
N GLU A 21 8.58 -1.39 -0.67
CA GLU A 21 8.83 0.00 -0.28
C GLU A 21 9.56 0.83 -1.33
N THR A 22 10.38 0.22 -2.19
CA THR A 22 11.16 0.94 -3.22
C THR A 22 10.43 1.12 -4.55
N LEU A 23 9.27 0.47 -4.73
CA LEU A 23 8.54 0.55 -5.99
C LEU A 23 7.93 1.94 -6.20
N SER A 24 7.79 2.33 -7.47
CA SER A 24 6.87 3.40 -7.86
C SER A 24 5.42 2.93 -7.68
N PHE A 25 4.48 3.89 -7.66
CA PHE A 25 3.06 3.56 -7.63
C PHE A 25 2.64 2.73 -8.84
N GLU A 26 3.10 3.10 -10.04
CA GLU A 26 2.80 2.42 -11.30
C GLU A 26 3.39 1.01 -11.36
N GLU A 27 4.59 0.81 -10.82
CA GLU A 27 5.22 -0.51 -10.72
C GLU A 27 4.45 -1.42 -9.77
N ALA A 28 4.13 -0.91 -8.57
CA ALA A 28 3.37 -1.66 -7.58
C ALA A 28 1.95 -2.02 -8.08
N LEU A 29 1.29 -1.09 -8.75
CA LEU A 29 -0.03 -1.32 -9.35
C LEU A 29 0.02 -2.38 -10.45
N ARG A 30 1.00 -2.30 -11.36
CA ARG A 30 1.17 -3.28 -12.43
C ARG A 30 1.36 -4.69 -11.89
N GLU A 31 2.25 -4.85 -10.91
CA GLU A 31 2.50 -6.14 -10.27
C GLU A 31 1.24 -6.68 -9.57
N LEU A 32 0.49 -5.80 -8.89
CA LEU A 32 -0.76 -6.16 -8.24
C LEU A 32 -1.81 -6.67 -9.24
N GLU A 33 -1.95 -5.99 -10.38
CA GLU A 33 -2.86 -6.44 -11.44
C GLU A 33 -2.46 -7.79 -12.03
N GLU A 34 -1.16 -8.06 -12.19
CA GLU A 34 -0.66 -9.36 -12.64
C GLU A 34 -1.00 -10.48 -11.66
N ILE A 35 -0.84 -10.21 -10.36
CA ILE A 35 -1.22 -11.13 -9.29
C ILE A 35 -2.71 -11.42 -9.33
N VAL A 36 -3.56 -10.39 -9.42
CA VAL A 36 -5.03 -10.54 -9.51
C VAL A 36 -5.39 -11.39 -10.72
N ARG A 37 -4.86 -11.05 -11.91
CA ARG A 37 -5.07 -11.83 -13.14
C ARG A 37 -4.63 -13.28 -12.97
N SER A 38 -3.56 -13.54 -12.22
CA SER A 38 -3.09 -14.90 -11.96
C SER A 38 -4.01 -15.68 -11.02
N LEU A 39 -4.51 -15.04 -9.97
CA LEU A 39 -5.44 -15.66 -9.03
C LEU A 39 -6.80 -15.96 -9.69
N GLU A 40 -7.28 -15.07 -10.57
CA GLU A 40 -8.54 -15.24 -11.29
C GLU A 40 -8.52 -16.41 -12.28
N ARG A 41 -7.36 -16.77 -12.84
CA ARG A 41 -7.23 -17.95 -13.71
C ARG A 41 -7.44 -19.26 -12.96
N GLY A 42 -7.19 -19.30 -11.65
CA GLY A 42 -7.41 -20.48 -10.82
C GLY A 42 -6.50 -21.67 -11.13
N ASP A 43 -5.41 -21.47 -11.88
CA ASP A 43 -4.42 -22.49 -12.27
C ASP A 43 -3.25 -22.61 -11.28
N ALA A 44 -3.21 -21.77 -10.25
CA ALA A 44 -2.17 -21.75 -9.23
C ALA A 44 -2.35 -22.85 -8.17
N SER A 45 -1.22 -23.43 -7.73
CA SER A 45 -1.21 -24.29 -6.55
C SER A 45 -1.64 -23.51 -5.30
N LEU A 46 -2.10 -24.21 -4.24
CA LEU A 46 -2.48 -23.56 -2.98
C LEU A 46 -1.34 -22.71 -2.40
N GLU A 47 -0.11 -23.23 -2.41
CA GLU A 47 1.06 -22.49 -1.91
C GLU A 47 1.33 -21.23 -2.74
N THR A 48 1.23 -21.34 -4.07
CA THR A 48 1.34 -20.19 -4.98
C THR A 48 0.25 -19.17 -4.74
N ALA A 49 -1.00 -19.61 -4.53
CA ALA A 49 -2.13 -18.73 -4.28
C ALA A 49 -1.94 -17.94 -2.97
N ILE A 50 -1.46 -18.60 -1.91
CA ILE A 50 -1.14 -17.96 -0.63
C ILE A 50 -0.02 -16.93 -0.80
N ALA A 51 1.06 -17.28 -1.50
CA ALA A 51 2.18 -16.36 -1.74
C ALA A 51 1.74 -15.14 -2.57
N SER A 52 0.97 -15.36 -3.63
CA SER A 52 0.38 -14.31 -4.46
C SER A 52 -0.53 -13.39 -3.65
N TYR A 53 -1.37 -13.94 -2.77
CA TYR A 53 -2.22 -13.15 -1.89
C TYR A 53 -1.40 -12.27 -0.94
N THR A 54 -0.41 -12.84 -0.23
CA THR A 54 0.46 -12.10 0.69
C THR A 54 1.25 -10.99 -0.02
N ARG A 55 1.74 -11.25 -1.23
CA ARG A 55 2.40 -10.23 -2.05
C ARG A 55 1.41 -9.13 -2.47
N GLY A 56 0.22 -9.52 -2.91
CA GLY A 56 -0.84 -8.60 -3.32
C GLY A 56 -1.31 -7.67 -2.19
N THR A 57 -1.43 -8.17 -0.96
CA THR A 57 -1.80 -7.33 0.19
C THR A 57 -0.71 -6.31 0.53
N ALA A 58 0.57 -6.69 0.43
CA ALA A 58 1.69 -5.76 0.61
C ALA A 58 1.72 -4.67 -0.48
N LEU A 59 1.53 -5.04 -1.75
CA LEU A 59 1.46 -4.09 -2.86
C LEU A 59 0.28 -3.13 -2.71
N ARG A 60 -0.90 -3.63 -2.34
CA ARG A 60 -2.08 -2.81 -2.06
C ARG A 60 -1.79 -1.78 -0.97
N ALA A 61 -1.23 -2.21 0.16
CA ALA A 61 -0.88 -1.31 1.26
C ALA A 61 0.11 -0.21 0.83
N HIS A 62 1.08 -0.56 -0.01
CA HIS A 62 2.02 0.41 -0.58
C HIS A 62 1.34 1.44 -1.48
N CYS A 63 0.48 0.98 -2.41
CA CYS A 63 -0.31 1.87 -3.27
C CYS A 63 -1.16 2.85 -2.45
N GLU A 64 -1.83 2.36 -1.40
CA GLU A 64 -2.64 3.21 -0.51
C GLU A 64 -1.81 4.30 0.17
N ARG A 65 -0.60 3.98 0.65
CA ARG A 65 0.29 4.98 1.23
C ARG A 65 0.75 6.02 0.21
N LYS A 66 1.15 5.60 -0.99
CA LYS A 66 1.57 6.52 -2.07
C LYS A 66 0.44 7.48 -2.46
N LEU A 67 -0.80 6.98 -2.55
CA LEU A 67 -1.97 7.80 -2.84
C LEU A 67 -2.24 8.81 -1.71
N ASN A 68 -2.14 8.39 -0.45
CA ASN A 68 -2.30 9.28 0.70
C ASN A 68 -1.21 10.37 0.72
N GLU A 69 0.06 10.01 0.49
CA GLU A 69 1.14 11.00 0.36
C GLU A 69 0.90 12.00 -0.78
N ALA A 70 0.42 11.52 -1.94
CA ALA A 70 0.08 12.38 -3.05
C ALA A 70 -1.10 13.32 -2.70
N GLU A 71 -2.13 12.80 -2.06
CA GLU A 71 -3.28 13.59 -1.60
C GLU A 71 -2.86 14.69 -0.62
N GLN A 72 -2.03 14.36 0.37
CA GLN A 72 -1.51 15.34 1.34
C GLN A 72 -0.69 16.44 0.66
N ARG A 73 0.11 16.10 -0.36
CA ARG A 73 0.86 17.09 -1.15
C ARG A 73 -0.07 17.97 -1.96
N VAL A 74 -1.09 17.41 -2.59
CA VAL A 74 -2.11 18.16 -3.34
C VAL A 74 -2.84 19.11 -2.39
N GLN A 75 -3.30 18.65 -1.22
CA GLN A 75 -3.97 19.48 -0.22
C GLN A 75 -3.06 20.62 0.30
N ALA A 76 -1.74 20.40 0.36
CA ALA A 76 -0.80 21.46 0.73
C ALA A 76 -0.61 22.53 -0.35
N ILE A 77 -0.92 22.23 -1.62
CA ILE A 77 -0.68 23.12 -2.78
C ILE A 77 -1.97 23.70 -3.36
N VAL A 78 -3.11 23.03 -3.21
CA VAL A 78 -4.40 23.47 -3.73
C VAL A 78 -4.97 24.58 -2.84
N PRO A 79 -5.13 25.80 -3.38
CA PRO A 79 -5.89 26.82 -2.70
C PRO A 79 -7.31 26.34 -2.50
N GLY A 80 -7.90 26.60 -1.32
CA GLY A 80 -9.33 26.42 -1.14
C GLY A 80 -10.12 27.21 -2.22
N PRO A 81 -11.43 26.99 -2.38
CA PRO A 81 -12.27 27.68 -3.38
C PRO A 81 -12.24 29.22 -3.35
N ASN A 82 -11.51 29.85 -2.41
CA ASN A 82 -11.27 31.29 -2.33
C ASN A 82 -9.77 31.73 -2.40
N GLY A 83 -8.80 30.85 -2.74
CA GLY A 83 -7.36 31.20 -2.71
C GLY A 83 -6.77 31.35 -1.28
N PRO A 84 -5.43 31.40 -1.02
CA PRO A 84 -4.29 30.62 -1.52
C PRO A 84 -4.20 29.23 -0.81
N SER A 85 -3.17 28.41 -1.08
CA SER A 85 -2.93 27.14 -0.37
C SER A 85 -2.10 27.32 0.89
N LEU A 86 -2.36 26.47 1.88
CA LEU A 86 -2.60 26.91 3.26
C LEU A 86 -1.77 26.18 4.33
N ARG A 87 -0.71 25.45 4.00
CA ARG A 87 0.28 25.08 5.03
C ARG A 87 1.20 26.26 5.32
N GLU A 88 0.59 27.40 5.64
CA GLU A 88 1.28 28.54 6.22
C GLU A 88 2.05 29.44 5.21
N ILE A 89 1.42 30.55 4.85
CA ILE A 89 2.06 31.88 4.80
C ILE A 89 2.34 32.36 6.26
N GLU A 90 2.43 31.43 7.23
CA GLU A 90 2.51 31.66 8.68
C GLU A 90 3.61 30.78 9.31
N GLU A 91 4.87 31.02 8.98
CA GLU A 91 5.94 31.25 9.97
C GLU A 91 6.87 32.36 9.46
#